data_AF-A0A662FF54-F1
#
_entry.id   AF-A0A662FF54-F1
#
_cell.length_a   1.000
_cell.length_b   1.000
_cell.length_c   1.000
_cell.angle_alpha   90.00
_cell.angle_beta   90.00
_cell.angle_gamma   90.00
#
_symmetry.space_group_name_H-M   'P 1'
#
loop_
_entity.id
_entity.type
_entity.pdbx_description
1 polymer ?
#
loop_
_entity_poly.entity_id
_entity_poly.type
_entity_poly.pdbx_seq_one_letter_code
_entity_poly.pdbx_strand_id
1 'polypeptide(L)'
;MLAKRNSELYRFYEPCGKTAQFIERIGTELEKDIWLFVGGNATGKTSLGVNILANVCYPEKNKFFKYPLFQNWNLGQTIQFCSTHSALNKKVIPEIEKWFPKGRYEMFKRGKQYVSEIKTDTGFTIYFMTFDQDKSEFESADISLSIVDEPSPEKIWGGITSRGRGKGKVIVLFTPLAEGAYLYDRYIANPKPDKDGVMRSGYEFISIWDNTKGHGVRGHWTEEETNRMIAQYDPSQLEARTLGKFQHLSGLIYPEYMTNREIYDIPWDYFGSEGVPRDWTRIEAIDYHPVKEIAVSFIAIDPYGVWYTYDEIWQNFDSYEDLCDMILQKRNGVKP
;
A
#
# COMPACT_ATOMS: atom_id res chain seq x y z
N MET A 1 -27.15 2.94 -32.71
CA MET A 1 -26.97 3.12 -31.25
C MET A 1 -26.06 2.03 -30.64
N LEU A 2 -26.26 0.74 -30.94
CA LEU A 2 -25.38 -0.37 -30.50
C LEU A 2 -23.92 -0.26 -30.98
N ALA A 3 -23.66 0.17 -32.22
CA ALA A 3 -22.30 0.33 -32.75
C ALA A 3 -21.47 1.41 -32.02
N LYS A 4 -22.07 2.55 -31.65
CA LYS A 4 -21.43 3.59 -30.79
C LYS A 4 -21.18 3.09 -29.37
N ARG A 5 -22.05 2.22 -28.85
CA ARG A 5 -21.91 1.60 -27.52
C ARG A 5 -20.67 0.69 -27.45
N ASN A 6 -20.29 0.06 -28.57
CA ASN A 6 -19.14 -0.85 -28.65
C ASN A 6 -17.80 -0.15 -28.92
N SER A 7 -17.79 1.14 -29.28
CA SER A 7 -16.56 1.88 -29.58
C SER A 7 -16.06 2.78 -28.44
N GLU A 8 -16.91 3.11 -27.46
CA GLU A 8 -16.62 4.09 -26.40
C GLU A 8 -17.10 3.61 -25.02
N LEU A 9 -16.60 2.44 -24.58
CA LEU A 9 -17.10 1.76 -23.38
C LEU A 9 -16.94 2.58 -22.09
N TYR A 10 -15.91 3.44 -21.98
CA TYR A 10 -15.69 4.28 -20.79
C TYR A 10 -16.89 5.18 -20.43
N ARG A 11 -17.74 5.54 -21.40
CA ARG A 11 -18.97 6.32 -21.19
C ARG A 11 -20.01 5.59 -20.34
N PHE A 12 -19.94 4.26 -20.32
CA PHE A 12 -20.87 3.37 -19.62
C PHE A 12 -20.23 2.70 -18.41
N TYR A 13 -19.02 3.10 -18.03
CA TYR A 13 -18.38 2.62 -16.82
C TYR A 13 -19.26 2.90 -15.60
N GLU A 14 -19.57 1.84 -14.85
CA GLU A 14 -20.40 1.88 -13.66
C GLU A 14 -19.60 1.31 -12.48
N PRO A 15 -19.05 2.16 -11.59
CA PRO A 15 -18.32 1.73 -10.42
C PRO A 15 -19.25 1.25 -9.31
N CYS A 16 -18.75 0.32 -8.48
CA CYS A 16 -19.36 0.00 -7.19
C CYS A 16 -19.39 1.24 -6.26
N GLY A 17 -20.09 1.16 -5.13
CA GLY A 17 -20.34 2.27 -4.22
C GLY A 17 -19.08 2.98 -3.75
N LYS A 18 -18.11 2.21 -3.20
CA LYS A 18 -16.84 2.74 -2.71
C LYS A 18 -15.97 3.33 -3.80
N THR A 19 -15.95 2.71 -4.97
CA THR A 19 -15.26 3.24 -6.14
C THR A 19 -15.89 4.55 -6.63
N ALA A 20 -17.23 4.65 -6.62
CA ALA A 20 -17.93 5.90 -6.96
C ALA A 20 -17.65 7.01 -5.95
N GLN A 21 -17.65 6.69 -4.66
CA GLN A 21 -17.29 7.61 -3.59
C GLN A 21 -15.86 8.13 -3.77
N PHE A 22 -14.92 7.27 -4.13
CA PHE A 22 -13.54 7.68 -4.39
C PHE A 22 -13.42 8.63 -5.59
N ILE A 23 -14.11 8.32 -6.70
CA ILE A 23 -14.15 9.21 -7.88
C ILE A 23 -14.76 10.58 -7.52
N GLU A 24 -15.83 10.58 -6.73
CA GLU A 24 -16.45 11.81 -6.23
C GLU A 24 -15.47 12.66 -5.43
N ARG A 25 -14.81 12.07 -4.45
CA ARG A 25 -13.88 12.78 -3.56
C ARG A 25 -12.68 13.34 -4.32
N ILE A 26 -12.06 12.58 -5.21
CA ILE A 26 -11.02 13.10 -6.12
C ILE A 26 -11.56 14.27 -6.95
N GLY A 27 -12.81 14.13 -7.42
CA GLY A 27 -13.45 15.10 -8.28
C GLY A 27 -13.83 16.42 -7.61
N THR A 28 -14.03 16.43 -6.29
CA THR A 28 -14.56 17.58 -5.52
C THR A 28 -13.57 18.18 -4.54
N GLU A 29 -12.72 17.38 -3.89
CA GLU A 29 -11.72 17.81 -2.91
C GLU A 29 -10.42 18.24 -3.65
N LEU A 30 -10.53 19.32 -4.42
CA LEU A 30 -9.50 19.79 -5.36
C LEU A 30 -8.20 20.25 -4.68
N GLU A 31 -8.23 20.53 -3.38
CA GLU A 31 -7.06 20.86 -2.58
C GLU A 31 -6.13 19.68 -2.32
N LYS A 32 -6.62 18.44 -2.50
CA LYS A 32 -5.85 17.22 -2.31
C LYS A 32 -5.13 16.82 -3.58
N ASP A 33 -3.83 16.61 -3.46
CA ASP A 33 -2.96 16.26 -4.58
C ASP A 33 -2.65 14.77 -4.61
N ILE A 34 -2.70 14.08 -3.48
CA ILE A 34 -2.36 12.66 -3.37
C ILE A 34 -3.58 11.87 -2.86
N TRP A 35 -3.97 10.84 -3.60
CA TRP A 35 -5.12 9.99 -3.28
C TRP A 35 -4.72 8.52 -3.26
N LEU A 36 -5.07 7.83 -2.17
CA LEU A 36 -4.84 6.40 -2.00
C LEU A 36 -6.16 5.64 -2.09
N PHE A 37 -6.27 4.72 -3.03
CA PHE A 37 -7.36 3.73 -3.08
C PHE A 37 -6.82 2.38 -2.63
N VAL A 38 -7.18 2.01 -1.41
CA VAL A 38 -6.59 0.86 -0.73
C VAL A 38 -7.58 -0.29 -0.71
N GLY A 39 -7.21 -1.41 -1.32
CA GLY A 39 -8.08 -2.58 -1.30
C GLY A 39 -7.52 -3.82 -1.94
N GLY A 40 -8.18 -4.94 -1.66
CA GLY A 40 -7.83 -6.26 -2.15
C GLY A 40 -7.86 -6.42 -3.66
N ASN A 41 -7.43 -7.59 -4.14
CA ASN A 41 -7.64 -7.99 -5.52
C ASN A 41 -9.14 -8.05 -5.85
N ALA A 42 -9.48 -7.99 -7.14
CA ALA A 42 -10.86 -8.07 -7.65
C ALA A 42 -11.82 -6.93 -7.21
N THR A 43 -11.31 -5.86 -6.62
CA THR A 43 -12.08 -4.64 -6.27
C THR A 43 -12.21 -3.64 -7.43
N GLY A 44 -11.62 -3.92 -8.60
CA GLY A 44 -11.71 -3.08 -9.80
C GLY A 44 -10.69 -1.95 -9.90
N LYS A 45 -9.60 -2.00 -9.11
CA LYS A 45 -8.54 -0.96 -9.07
C LYS A 45 -7.99 -0.56 -10.44
N THR A 46 -7.45 -1.51 -11.22
CA THR A 46 -6.89 -1.20 -12.54
C THR A 46 -7.94 -0.58 -13.48
N SER A 47 -9.17 -1.12 -13.48
CA SER A 47 -10.28 -0.56 -14.27
C SER A 47 -10.66 0.85 -13.83
N LEU A 48 -10.65 1.15 -12.52
CA LEU A 48 -10.82 2.50 -11.98
C LEU A 48 -9.73 3.45 -12.52
N GLY A 49 -8.46 3.06 -12.42
CA GLY A 49 -7.34 3.87 -12.93
C GLY A 49 -7.48 4.19 -14.41
N VAL A 50 -7.79 3.20 -15.24
CA VAL A 50 -8.00 3.38 -16.69
C VAL A 50 -9.23 4.24 -16.98
N ASN A 51 -10.31 4.13 -16.22
CA ASN A 51 -11.50 4.96 -16.45
C ASN A 51 -11.32 6.39 -15.96
N ILE A 52 -10.51 6.64 -14.93
CA ILE A 52 -10.05 7.99 -14.59
C ILE A 52 -9.28 8.58 -15.77
N LEU A 53 -8.30 7.84 -16.33
CA LEU A 53 -7.56 8.30 -17.50
C LEU A 53 -8.47 8.63 -18.68
N ALA A 54 -9.41 7.72 -19.01
CA ALA A 54 -10.32 7.89 -20.12
C ALA A 54 -11.20 9.15 -19.97
N ASN A 55 -11.74 9.39 -18.78
CA ASN A 55 -12.62 10.55 -18.52
C ASN A 55 -11.84 11.87 -18.37
N VAL A 56 -10.53 11.83 -18.07
CA VAL A 56 -9.64 13.00 -18.16
C VAL A 56 -9.29 13.31 -19.62
N CYS A 57 -8.93 12.29 -20.40
CA CYS A 57 -8.50 12.48 -21.80
C CYS A 57 -9.68 12.79 -22.74
N TYR A 58 -10.85 12.24 -22.45
CA TYR A 58 -12.06 12.33 -23.28
C TYR A 58 -13.26 12.76 -22.41
N PRO A 59 -13.27 14.00 -21.91
CA PRO A 59 -14.33 14.48 -21.03
C PRO A 59 -15.69 14.35 -21.71
N GLU A 60 -16.61 13.65 -21.06
CA GLU A 60 -17.95 13.36 -21.57
C GLU A 60 -18.90 13.15 -20.38
N LYS A 61 -20.21 13.12 -20.64
CA LYS A 61 -21.26 12.97 -19.61
C LYS A 61 -21.39 11.56 -19.01
N ASN A 62 -20.28 10.92 -18.59
CA ASN A 62 -20.41 9.80 -17.65
C ASN A 62 -20.86 10.37 -16.30
N LYS A 63 -22.01 9.91 -15.79
CA LYS A 63 -22.64 10.42 -14.56
C LYS A 63 -21.75 10.32 -13.32
N PHE A 64 -20.77 9.42 -13.31
CA PHE A 64 -19.83 9.23 -12.21
C PHE A 64 -18.59 10.14 -12.30
N PHE A 65 -18.33 10.76 -13.45
CA PHE A 65 -17.23 11.71 -13.67
C PHE A 65 -17.74 13.14 -13.89
N LYS A 66 -18.90 13.47 -13.31
CA LYS A 66 -19.55 14.79 -13.42
C LYS A 66 -18.94 15.89 -12.54
N TYR A 67 -17.86 15.58 -11.83
CA TYR A 67 -17.29 16.43 -10.79
C TYR A 67 -16.29 17.46 -11.35
N PRO A 68 -16.07 18.59 -10.63
CA PRO A 68 -15.29 19.71 -11.12
C PRO A 68 -13.93 19.36 -11.76
N LEU A 69 -13.15 18.46 -11.14
CA LEU A 69 -11.84 18.06 -11.67
C LEU A 69 -11.93 17.50 -13.10
N PHE A 70 -12.93 16.65 -13.36
CA PHE A 70 -13.08 15.96 -14.65
C PHE A 70 -13.77 16.84 -15.69
N GLN A 71 -14.67 17.72 -15.27
CA GLN A 71 -15.39 18.63 -16.18
C GLN A 71 -14.53 19.80 -16.64
N ASN A 72 -13.59 20.26 -15.80
CA ASN A 72 -12.76 21.43 -16.06
C ASN A 72 -11.26 21.13 -15.88
N TRP A 73 -10.77 20.07 -16.54
CA TRP A 73 -9.38 19.67 -16.43
C TRP A 73 -8.43 20.76 -16.96
N ASN A 74 -7.67 21.39 -16.07
CA ASN A 74 -6.76 22.51 -16.39
C ASN A 74 -5.33 22.29 -15.85
N LEU A 75 -4.97 21.04 -15.54
CA LEU A 75 -3.69 20.68 -14.92
C LEU A 75 -2.58 20.36 -15.94
N GLY A 76 -2.92 20.31 -17.23
CA GLY A 76 -2.02 19.95 -18.33
C GLY A 76 -2.37 18.61 -18.98
N GLN A 77 -1.72 18.31 -20.10
CA GLN A 77 -2.08 17.17 -20.98
C GLN A 77 -1.07 16.02 -20.94
N THR A 78 -0.12 16.06 -20.00
CA THR A 78 0.91 15.03 -19.85
C THR A 78 0.63 14.19 -18.62
N ILE A 79 0.44 12.89 -18.81
CA ILE A 79 0.06 11.94 -17.76
C ILE A 79 1.13 10.86 -17.67
N GLN A 80 1.33 10.29 -16.49
CA GLN A 80 2.07 9.04 -16.33
C GLN A 80 1.22 7.96 -15.67
N PHE A 81 1.39 6.72 -16.14
CA PHE A 81 0.86 5.52 -15.52
C PHE A 81 2.04 4.64 -15.11
N CYS A 82 2.23 4.45 -13.82
CA CYS A 82 3.34 3.73 -13.23
C CYS A 82 2.88 2.36 -12.73
N SER A 83 3.58 1.28 -13.10
CA SER A 83 3.32 -0.05 -12.55
C SER A 83 4.54 -0.97 -12.75
N THR A 84 4.40 -2.27 -12.48
CA THR A 84 5.41 -3.27 -12.88
C THR A 84 5.33 -3.54 -14.38
N HIS A 85 6.45 -3.94 -15.00
CA HIS A 85 6.47 -4.28 -16.43
C HIS A 85 5.43 -5.36 -16.81
N SER A 86 5.26 -6.36 -15.93
CA SER A 86 4.28 -7.44 -16.09
C SER A 86 2.84 -6.92 -16.03
N ALA A 87 2.51 -6.06 -15.06
CA ALA A 87 1.17 -5.52 -14.90
C ALA A 87 0.78 -4.59 -16.06
N LEU A 88 1.72 -3.76 -16.55
CA LEU A 88 1.47 -2.91 -17.71
C LEU A 88 1.00 -3.72 -18.93
N ASN A 89 1.77 -4.74 -19.32
CA ASN A 89 1.47 -5.54 -20.51
C ASN A 89 0.25 -6.45 -20.33
N LYS A 90 0.11 -7.10 -19.16
CA LYS A 90 -0.91 -8.15 -18.96
C LYS A 90 -2.25 -7.62 -18.47
N LYS A 91 -2.28 -6.43 -17.84
CA LYS A 91 -3.49 -5.88 -17.22
C LYS A 91 -3.86 -4.50 -17.75
N VAL A 92 -2.92 -3.55 -17.73
CA VAL A 92 -3.22 -2.13 -17.99
C VAL A 92 -3.50 -1.88 -19.47
N ILE A 93 -2.60 -2.29 -20.37
CA ILE A 93 -2.77 -2.08 -21.82
C ILE A 93 -4.06 -2.74 -22.34
N PRO A 94 -4.38 -4.01 -21.99
CA PRO A 94 -5.66 -4.62 -22.36
C PRO A 94 -6.88 -3.87 -21.81
N GLU A 95 -6.83 -3.34 -20.59
CA GLU A 95 -7.92 -2.52 -20.05
C GLU A 95 -8.05 -1.18 -20.78
N ILE A 96 -6.94 -0.57 -21.22
CA ILE A 96 -6.98 0.63 -22.08
C ILE A 96 -7.63 0.30 -23.42
N GLU A 97 -7.22 -0.76 -24.10
CA GLU A 97 -7.81 -1.17 -25.38
C GLU A 97 -9.30 -1.46 -25.29
N LYS A 98 -9.74 -1.95 -24.12
CA LYS A 98 -11.16 -2.17 -23.79
C LYS A 98 -11.92 -0.87 -23.56
N TRP A 99 -11.41 0.03 -22.72
CA TRP A 99 -12.18 1.20 -22.26
C TRP A 99 -12.03 2.43 -23.16
N PHE A 100 -10.85 2.68 -23.70
CA PHE A 100 -10.58 3.88 -24.49
C PHE A 100 -11.36 3.86 -25.81
N PRO A 101 -11.76 5.04 -26.31
CA PRO A 101 -12.44 5.15 -27.59
C PRO A 101 -11.54 4.68 -28.75
N LYS A 102 -11.98 3.62 -29.44
CA LYS A 102 -11.19 3.01 -30.53
C LYS A 102 -10.94 4.01 -31.65
N GLY A 103 -9.70 4.06 -32.15
CA GLY A 103 -9.29 4.95 -33.25
C GLY A 103 -9.05 6.41 -32.84
N ARG A 104 -9.13 6.74 -31.55
CA ARG A 104 -8.87 8.10 -31.02
C ARG A 104 -7.55 8.22 -30.25
N TYR A 105 -6.69 7.21 -30.37
CA TYR A 105 -5.36 7.20 -29.79
C TYR A 105 -4.41 6.32 -30.60
N GLU A 106 -3.12 6.60 -30.47
CA GLU A 106 -2.02 5.83 -31.05
C GLU A 106 -1.09 5.35 -29.94
N MET A 107 -0.64 4.09 -30.03
CA MET A 107 0.28 3.47 -29.07
C MET A 107 1.69 3.39 -29.64
N PHE A 108 2.69 3.75 -28.85
CA PHE A 108 4.09 3.73 -29.24
C PHE A 108 4.92 2.92 -28.23
N LYS A 109 5.82 2.08 -28.74
CA LYS A 109 6.80 1.36 -27.92
C LYS A 109 8.10 2.13 -27.69
N ARG A 110 8.44 3.07 -28.59
CA ARG A 110 9.66 3.89 -28.56
C ARG A 110 10.94 3.13 -28.14
N GLY A 111 11.18 1.97 -28.75
CA GLY A 111 12.35 1.13 -28.48
C GLY A 111 12.26 0.24 -27.24
N LYS A 112 11.17 0.31 -26.48
CA LYS A 112 10.89 -0.59 -25.35
C LYS A 112 10.15 -1.85 -25.81
N GLN A 113 10.19 -2.91 -24.99
CA GLN A 113 9.46 -4.16 -25.25
C GLN A 113 7.93 -4.04 -25.06
N TYR A 114 7.51 -2.99 -24.35
CA TYR A 114 6.13 -2.68 -23.99
C TYR A 114 5.67 -1.36 -24.62
N VAL A 115 4.36 -1.11 -24.61
CA VAL A 115 3.81 0.22 -24.99
C VAL A 115 4.25 1.23 -23.95
N SER A 116 5.13 2.14 -24.33
CA SER A 116 5.73 3.14 -23.44
C SER A 116 5.00 4.47 -23.47
N GLU A 117 4.19 4.70 -24.50
CA GLU A 117 3.51 5.97 -24.71
C GLU A 117 2.20 5.78 -25.47
N ILE A 118 1.19 6.57 -25.09
CA ILE A 118 -0.04 6.76 -25.85
C ILE A 118 -0.22 8.25 -26.15
N LYS A 119 -0.63 8.58 -27.38
CA LYS A 119 -1.09 9.92 -27.75
C LYS A 119 -2.55 9.88 -28.14
N THR A 120 -3.36 10.79 -27.60
CA THR A 120 -4.78 10.90 -27.91
C THR A 120 -5.04 11.98 -28.95
N ASP A 121 -6.16 11.88 -29.67
CA ASP A 121 -6.61 12.94 -30.60
C ASP A 121 -7.06 14.23 -29.89
N THR A 122 -7.24 14.18 -28.57
CA THR A 122 -7.51 15.33 -27.71
C THR A 122 -6.24 16.05 -27.24
N GLY A 123 -5.06 15.58 -27.65
CA GLY A 123 -3.77 16.20 -27.33
C GLY A 123 -3.10 15.69 -26.04
N PHE A 124 -3.68 14.70 -25.37
CA PHE A 124 -3.05 14.08 -24.20
C PHE A 124 -1.93 13.13 -24.61
N THR A 125 -0.86 13.13 -23.81
CA THR A 125 0.22 12.16 -23.87
C THR A 125 0.26 11.40 -22.55
N ILE A 126 0.19 10.07 -22.62
CA ILE A 126 0.26 9.17 -21.46
C ILE A 126 1.55 8.37 -21.57
N TYR A 127 2.46 8.56 -20.61
CA TYR A 127 3.69 7.77 -20.50
C TYR A 127 3.49 6.57 -19.59
N PHE A 128 3.94 5.39 -20.02
CA PHE A 128 3.94 4.18 -19.20
C PHE A 128 5.33 3.96 -18.60
N MET A 129 5.39 4.03 -17.28
CA MET A 129 6.62 3.95 -16.51
C MET A 129 6.66 2.67 -15.69
N THR A 130 7.83 2.04 -15.61
CA THR A 130 8.03 0.82 -14.82
C THR A 130 8.81 1.11 -13.55
N PHE A 131 8.49 0.42 -12.46
CA PHE A 131 9.20 0.59 -11.17
C PHE A 131 10.70 0.25 -11.22
N ASP A 132 11.13 -0.50 -12.22
CA ASP A 132 12.54 -0.86 -12.44
C ASP A 132 13.38 0.26 -13.09
N GLN A 133 12.74 1.34 -13.55
CA GLN A 133 13.46 2.49 -14.11
C GLN A 133 14.17 3.29 -13.02
N ASP A 134 15.28 3.92 -13.40
CA ASP A 134 16.00 4.83 -12.52
C ASP A 134 15.15 6.06 -12.15
N LYS A 135 15.42 6.59 -10.95
CA LYS A 135 14.70 7.76 -10.43
C LYS A 135 14.71 8.95 -11.41
N SER A 136 15.81 9.15 -12.13
CA SER A 136 15.97 10.23 -13.12
C SER A 136 14.94 10.17 -14.26
N GLU A 137 14.47 8.98 -14.63
CA GLU A 137 13.45 8.82 -15.67
C GLU A 137 12.11 9.45 -15.26
N PHE A 138 11.80 9.41 -13.96
CA PHE A 138 10.61 10.03 -13.38
C PHE A 138 10.77 11.55 -13.18
N GLU A 139 11.96 12.10 -13.40
CA GLU A 139 12.28 13.52 -13.16
C GLU A 139 12.27 14.36 -14.45
N SER A 140 11.87 13.80 -15.60
CA SER A 140 12.07 14.42 -16.92
C SER A 140 10.91 15.28 -17.44
N ALA A 141 9.66 14.98 -17.07
CA ALA A 141 8.47 15.61 -17.65
C ALA A 141 7.57 16.29 -16.60
N ASP A 142 6.87 17.36 -16.99
CA ASP A 142 5.83 17.96 -16.15
C ASP A 142 4.56 17.12 -16.26
N ILE A 143 4.06 16.64 -15.13
CA ILE A 143 2.99 15.64 -15.08
C ILE A 143 1.74 16.25 -14.43
N SER A 144 0.62 16.20 -15.15
CA SER A 144 -0.69 16.66 -14.66
C SER A 144 -1.42 15.59 -13.83
N LEU A 145 -1.21 14.32 -14.15
CA LEU A 145 -1.79 13.17 -13.45
C LEU A 145 -0.80 12.02 -13.42
N SER A 146 -0.57 11.45 -12.23
CA SER A 146 0.11 10.18 -12.02
C SER A 146 -0.89 9.15 -11.54
N ILE A 147 -1.06 8.05 -12.27
CA ILE A 147 -1.73 6.84 -11.76
C ILE A 147 -0.64 5.82 -11.41
N VAL A 148 -0.65 5.32 -10.18
CA VAL A 148 0.31 4.32 -9.70
C VAL A 148 -0.47 3.05 -9.35
N ASP A 149 -0.32 2.00 -10.15
CA ASP A 149 -0.99 0.70 -9.95
C ASP A 149 0.00 -0.29 -9.32
N GLU A 150 -0.34 -0.76 -8.12
CA GLU A 150 0.55 -1.42 -7.13
C GLU A 150 1.44 -0.42 -6.35
N PRO A 151 1.90 -0.73 -5.12
CA PRO A 151 2.72 0.20 -4.38
C PRO A 151 4.08 0.36 -5.08
N SER A 152 4.45 1.59 -5.42
CA SER A 152 5.77 1.86 -5.99
C SER A 152 6.86 1.70 -4.92
N PRO A 153 8.09 1.30 -5.29
CA PRO A 153 9.23 1.39 -4.38
C PRO A 153 9.43 2.82 -3.86
N GLU A 154 9.76 2.98 -2.57
CA GLU A 154 9.92 4.30 -1.94
C GLU A 154 10.97 5.17 -2.65
N LYS A 155 12.04 4.55 -3.18
CA LYS A 155 13.15 5.23 -3.88
C LYS A 155 12.71 6.11 -5.06
N ILE A 156 11.60 5.76 -5.73
CA ILE A 156 11.07 6.52 -6.88
C ILE A 156 9.90 7.44 -6.51
N TRP A 157 9.37 7.34 -5.29
CA TRP A 157 8.16 8.07 -4.87
C TRP A 157 8.34 9.60 -4.93
N GLY A 158 9.53 10.11 -4.56
CA GLY A 158 9.87 11.53 -4.69
C GLY A 158 9.87 12.01 -6.15
N GLY A 159 10.28 11.15 -7.09
CA GLY A 159 10.20 11.43 -8.53
C GLY A 159 8.75 11.55 -8.98
N ILE A 160 7.89 10.59 -8.61
CA ILE A 160 6.46 10.60 -8.98
C ILE A 160 5.73 11.85 -8.45
N THR A 161 5.96 12.20 -7.19
CA THR A 161 5.20 13.27 -6.50
C THR A 161 5.69 14.69 -6.80
N SER A 162 6.99 14.89 -7.09
CA SER A 162 7.55 16.23 -7.32
C SER A 162 7.13 16.86 -8.65
N ARG A 163 6.72 16.05 -9.64
CA ARG A 163 6.44 16.52 -11.02
C ARG A 163 5.12 17.21 -11.22
N GLY A 164 4.22 17.15 -10.25
CA GLY A 164 2.99 17.93 -10.26
C GLY A 164 3.22 19.44 -10.17
N ARG A 165 4.44 19.90 -9.82
CA ARG A 165 4.77 21.32 -9.54
C ARG A 165 3.71 22.03 -8.66
N GLY A 166 3.15 21.29 -7.69
CA GLY A 166 2.09 21.78 -6.77
C GLY A 166 0.68 21.87 -7.38
N LYS A 167 0.44 21.30 -8.56
CA LYS A 167 -0.88 21.30 -9.23
C LYS A 167 -1.31 19.92 -9.76
N GLY A 168 -0.37 19.06 -10.11
CA GLY A 168 -0.67 17.71 -10.61
C GLY A 168 -1.28 16.81 -9.53
N LYS A 169 -2.10 15.84 -9.96
CA LYS A 169 -2.70 14.84 -9.07
C LYS A 169 -1.95 13.52 -9.11
N VAL A 170 -1.88 12.83 -7.99
CA VAL A 170 -1.28 11.49 -7.84
C VAL A 170 -2.34 10.59 -7.25
N ILE A 171 -2.65 9.49 -7.93
CA ILE A 171 -3.62 8.50 -7.50
C ILE A 171 -2.90 7.16 -7.42
N VAL A 172 -2.87 6.59 -6.22
CA VAL A 172 -2.24 5.30 -5.93
C VAL A 172 -3.32 4.26 -5.72
N LEU A 173 -3.25 3.17 -6.45
CA LEU A 173 -4.20 2.07 -6.44
C LEU A 173 -3.44 0.83 -5.99
N PHE A 174 -3.67 0.35 -4.77
CA PHE A 174 -2.85 -0.74 -4.26
C PHE A 174 -3.56 -1.60 -3.21
N THR A 175 -3.00 -2.79 -3.01
CA THR A 175 -3.38 -3.68 -1.91
C THR A 175 -2.43 -3.45 -0.73
N PRO A 176 -2.94 -3.37 0.52
CA PRO A 176 -2.15 -3.04 1.71
C PRO A 176 -1.26 -4.21 2.16
N LEU A 177 -0.30 -4.57 1.32
CA LEU A 177 0.77 -5.52 1.61
C LEU A 177 2.04 -4.76 2.05
N ALA A 178 3.06 -5.49 2.51
CA ALA A 178 4.29 -4.93 3.07
C ALA A 178 4.96 -3.85 2.19
N GLU A 179 4.97 -4.03 0.86
CA GLU A 179 5.55 -3.08 -0.09
C GLU A 179 4.88 -1.69 -0.06
N GLY A 180 3.62 -1.61 0.40
CA GLY A 180 2.86 -0.37 0.55
C GLY A 180 2.90 0.23 1.96
N ALA A 181 3.66 -0.33 2.91
CA ALA A 181 3.68 0.11 4.30
C ALA A 181 4.10 1.58 4.45
N TYR A 182 5.10 2.05 3.70
CA TYR A 182 5.54 3.45 3.77
C TYR A 182 4.44 4.44 3.34
N LEU A 183 3.57 4.05 2.38
CA LEU A 183 2.43 4.88 1.97
C LEU A 183 1.38 4.96 3.07
N TYR A 184 1.14 3.86 3.78
CA TYR A 184 0.27 3.84 4.94
C TYR A 184 0.78 4.74 6.05
N ASP A 185 2.03 4.53 6.45
CA ASP A 185 2.64 5.30 7.53
C ASP A 185 2.60 6.79 7.22
N ARG A 186 2.89 7.17 5.97
CA ARG A 186 2.98 8.56 5.54
C ARG A 186 1.65 9.26 5.34
N TYR A 187 0.63 8.57 4.82
CA TYR A 187 -0.61 9.22 4.36
C TYR A 187 -1.87 8.79 5.10
N ILE A 188 -1.80 7.73 5.92
CA ILE A 188 -2.96 7.17 6.63
C ILE A 188 -2.73 7.17 8.14
N ALA A 189 -1.64 6.57 8.63
CA ALA A 189 -1.36 6.50 10.07
C ALA A 189 -0.80 7.81 10.63
N ASN A 190 0.17 8.41 9.94
CA ASN A 190 0.80 9.65 10.37
C ASN A 190 0.74 10.73 9.27
N PRO A 191 -0.47 11.09 8.78
CA PRO A 191 -0.61 12.10 7.76
C PRO A 191 -0.14 13.45 8.31
N LYS A 192 0.76 14.10 7.58
CA LYS A 192 1.26 15.44 7.94
C LYS A 192 0.63 16.47 7.01
N PRO A 193 0.08 17.58 7.55
CA PRO A 193 -0.29 18.70 6.72
C PRO A 193 0.96 19.31 6.07
N ASP A 194 0.75 20.00 4.95
CA ASP A 194 1.78 20.80 4.33
C ASP A 194 2.18 22.01 5.22
N LYS A 195 3.21 22.74 4.81
CA LYS A 195 3.73 23.91 5.56
C LYS A 195 2.68 24.99 5.82
N ASP A 196 1.63 25.04 5.00
CA ASP A 196 0.49 25.95 5.10
C ASP A 196 -0.64 25.41 5.99
N GLY A 197 -0.47 24.23 6.61
CA GLY A 197 -1.46 23.58 7.45
C GLY A 197 -2.53 22.79 6.68
N VAL A 198 -2.46 22.76 5.34
CA VAL A 198 -3.46 22.08 4.50
C VAL A 198 -3.12 20.60 4.36
N MET A 199 -4.10 19.73 4.59
CA MET A 199 -3.95 18.31 4.33
C MET A 199 -4.17 18.01 2.84
N ARG A 200 -3.09 17.76 2.10
CA ARG A 200 -3.14 17.50 0.65
C ARG A 200 -3.24 16.02 0.28
N SER A 201 -3.37 15.13 1.24
CA SER A 201 -3.59 13.70 1.01
C SER A 201 -4.99 13.25 1.42
N GLY A 202 -5.53 12.30 0.66
CA GLY A 202 -6.76 11.60 0.97
C GLY A 202 -6.63 10.10 0.72
N TYR A 203 -7.50 9.31 1.35
CA TYR A 203 -7.55 7.87 1.14
C TYR A 203 -8.99 7.36 1.18
N GLU A 204 -9.24 6.23 0.54
CA GLU A 204 -10.47 5.46 0.62
C GLU A 204 -10.13 3.95 0.66
N PHE A 205 -10.81 3.23 1.54
CA PHE A 205 -10.69 1.78 1.65
C PHE A 205 -11.81 1.08 0.89
N ILE A 206 -11.48 -0.03 0.25
CA ILE A 206 -12.44 -0.92 -0.40
C ILE A 206 -12.16 -2.39 -0.04
N SER A 207 -13.21 -3.06 0.42
CA SER A 207 -13.22 -4.50 0.64
C SER A 207 -13.72 -5.25 -0.60
N ILE A 208 -13.44 -6.54 -0.69
CA ILE A 208 -14.03 -7.40 -1.74
C ILE A 208 -15.56 -7.45 -1.63
N TRP A 209 -16.08 -7.34 -0.41
CA TRP A 209 -17.52 -7.32 -0.10
C TRP A 209 -18.22 -6.07 -0.62
N ASP A 210 -17.54 -4.91 -0.64
CA ASP A 210 -18.06 -3.69 -1.28
C ASP A 210 -18.27 -3.86 -2.80
N ASN A 211 -17.55 -4.82 -3.41
CA ASN A 211 -17.74 -5.20 -4.81
C ASN A 211 -18.57 -6.47 -5.00
N THR A 212 -19.23 -6.96 -3.94
CA THR A 212 -20.10 -8.14 -3.97
C THR A 212 -21.57 -7.73 -3.98
N LYS A 213 -22.36 -8.34 -4.86
CA LYS A 213 -23.81 -8.12 -4.97
C LYS A 213 -24.49 -8.47 -3.65
N GLY A 214 -25.41 -7.63 -3.19
CA GLY A 214 -26.12 -7.82 -1.92
C GLY A 214 -25.37 -7.29 -0.69
N HIS A 215 -24.04 -7.14 -0.76
CA HIS A 215 -23.24 -6.55 0.32
C HIS A 215 -22.89 -5.09 0.05
N GLY A 216 -22.37 -4.81 -1.16
CA GLY A 216 -22.01 -3.47 -1.60
C GLY A 216 -23.06 -2.83 -2.51
N VAL A 217 -22.94 -1.52 -2.69
CA VAL A 217 -23.75 -0.79 -3.68
C VAL A 217 -23.18 -1.07 -5.07
N ARG A 218 -24.00 -1.60 -5.99
CA ARG A 218 -23.59 -1.96 -7.36
C ARG A 218 -22.38 -2.89 -7.40
N GLY A 219 -22.34 -3.89 -6.52
CA GLY A 219 -21.32 -4.94 -6.56
C GLY A 219 -21.36 -5.71 -7.89
N HIS A 220 -20.19 -6.14 -8.36
CA HIS A 220 -20.04 -6.85 -9.63
C HIS A 220 -19.94 -8.38 -9.47
N TRP A 221 -19.44 -8.85 -8.32
CA TRP A 221 -19.29 -10.27 -8.01
C TRP A 221 -20.51 -10.86 -7.32
N THR A 222 -20.81 -12.14 -7.54
CA THR A 222 -21.73 -12.87 -6.65
C THR A 222 -21.03 -13.29 -5.36
N GLU A 223 -21.81 -13.62 -4.33
CA GLU A 223 -21.27 -14.10 -3.07
C GLU A 223 -20.46 -15.40 -3.25
N GLU A 224 -20.89 -16.29 -4.14
CA GLU A 224 -20.17 -17.53 -4.45
C GLU A 224 -18.84 -17.27 -5.18
N GLU A 225 -18.79 -16.29 -6.08
CA GLU A 225 -17.54 -15.84 -6.71
C GLU A 225 -16.59 -15.24 -5.69
N THR A 226 -17.11 -14.38 -4.80
CA THR A 226 -16.33 -13.76 -3.72
C THR A 226 -15.75 -14.81 -2.79
N ASN A 227 -16.55 -15.74 -2.30
CA ASN A 227 -16.08 -16.82 -1.43
C ASN A 227 -15.03 -17.71 -2.11
N ARG A 228 -15.19 -18.03 -3.40
CA ARG A 228 -14.18 -18.78 -4.18
C ARG A 228 -12.86 -18.03 -4.32
N MET A 229 -12.88 -16.70 -4.41
CA MET A 229 -11.67 -15.89 -4.44
C MET A 229 -10.99 -15.84 -3.06
N ILE A 230 -11.77 -15.66 -1.99
CA ILE A 230 -11.28 -15.61 -0.61
C ILE A 230 -10.58 -16.91 -0.23
N ALA A 231 -11.15 -18.06 -0.62
CA ALA A 231 -10.60 -19.38 -0.34
C ALA A 231 -9.21 -19.64 -0.97
N GLN A 232 -8.78 -18.82 -1.93
CA GLN A 232 -7.47 -18.94 -2.58
C GLN A 232 -6.38 -18.09 -1.92
N TYR A 233 -6.73 -17.22 -0.97
CA TYR A 233 -5.75 -16.38 -0.32
C TYR A 233 -5.05 -17.12 0.82
N ASP A 234 -3.74 -16.90 0.93
CA ASP A 234 -2.98 -17.33 2.10
C ASP A 234 -3.61 -16.73 3.37
N PRO A 235 -3.72 -17.50 4.47
CA PRO A 235 -4.28 -17.00 5.72
C PRO A 235 -3.61 -15.71 6.20
N SER A 236 -2.29 -15.62 6.01
CA SER A 236 -1.47 -14.46 6.34
C SER A 236 -1.73 -13.24 5.47
N GLN A 237 -2.45 -13.35 4.34
CA GLN A 237 -2.82 -12.25 3.43
C GLN A 237 -4.32 -11.96 3.41
N LEU A 238 -5.12 -12.80 4.08
CA LEU A 238 -6.57 -12.80 4.00
C LEU A 238 -7.15 -11.44 4.38
N GLU A 239 -6.76 -10.87 5.52
CA GLU A 239 -7.32 -9.60 6.00
C GLU A 239 -7.02 -8.43 5.06
N ALA A 240 -5.76 -8.30 4.60
CA ALA A 240 -5.37 -7.27 3.64
C ALA A 240 -6.13 -7.40 2.31
N ARG A 241 -6.27 -8.63 1.81
CA ARG A 241 -6.90 -8.89 0.51
C ARG A 241 -8.42 -8.92 0.55
N THR A 242 -9.04 -9.07 1.71
CA THR A 242 -10.51 -9.10 1.85
C THR A 242 -11.06 -7.77 2.35
N LEU A 243 -10.47 -7.22 3.41
CA LEU A 243 -10.96 -6.01 4.08
C LEU A 243 -10.24 -4.74 3.62
N GLY A 244 -9.11 -4.85 2.92
CA GLY A 244 -8.30 -3.70 2.55
C GLY A 244 -7.62 -3.04 3.76
N LYS A 245 -7.44 -3.75 4.87
CA LYS A 245 -6.74 -3.24 6.06
C LYS A 245 -5.26 -3.64 6.06
N PHE A 246 -4.39 -2.77 6.57
CA PHE A 246 -2.97 -3.09 6.71
C PHE A 246 -2.75 -4.10 7.82
N GLN A 247 -2.04 -5.18 7.48
CA GLN A 247 -1.75 -6.29 8.40
C GLN A 247 -0.83 -5.93 9.55
N HIS A 248 -0.02 -4.90 9.36
CA HIS A 248 0.89 -4.40 10.40
C HIS A 248 0.18 -3.86 11.66
N LEU A 249 -1.16 -3.85 11.72
CA LEU A 249 -1.93 -3.31 12.84
C LEU A 249 -3.00 -4.24 13.43
N SER A 250 -3.15 -5.48 12.95
CA SER A 250 -4.00 -6.47 13.60
C SER A 250 -3.45 -7.88 13.42
N GLY A 251 -2.63 -8.29 14.38
CA GLY A 251 -2.14 -9.65 14.50
C GLY A 251 -1.02 -9.72 15.52
N LEU A 252 -0.99 -10.80 16.30
CA LEU A 252 0.21 -11.19 17.03
C LEU A 252 1.35 -11.30 16.01
N ILE A 253 2.45 -10.58 16.22
CA ILE A 253 3.65 -10.62 15.34
C ILE A 253 4.19 -12.06 15.24
N TYR A 254 3.99 -12.86 16.30
CA TYR A 254 4.35 -14.28 16.38
C TYR A 254 3.12 -15.14 16.73
N PRO A 255 2.22 -15.43 15.79
CA PRO A 255 1.02 -16.24 16.07
C PRO A 255 1.37 -17.70 16.37
N GLU A 256 2.49 -18.19 15.83
CA GLU A 256 3.05 -19.51 16.11
C GLU A 256 3.55 -19.64 17.55
N TYR A 257 4.12 -18.58 18.12
CA TYR A 257 4.48 -18.53 19.53
C TYR A 257 3.24 -18.68 20.41
N MET A 258 2.16 -17.98 20.10
CA MET A 258 0.93 -18.05 20.90
C MET A 258 0.22 -19.41 20.77
N THR A 259 0.32 -20.04 19.60
CA THR A 259 -0.30 -21.35 19.33
C THR A 259 0.51 -22.48 19.95
N ASN A 260 1.83 -22.33 20.03
CA ASN A 260 2.76 -23.34 20.55
C ASN A 260 3.50 -22.84 21.80
N ARG A 261 2.83 -22.03 22.63
CA ARG A 261 3.46 -21.35 23.77
C ARG A 261 4.14 -22.33 24.71
N GLU A 262 3.57 -23.52 24.88
CA GLU A 262 4.12 -24.62 25.70
C GLU A 262 5.48 -25.15 25.20
N ILE A 263 5.84 -24.91 23.93
CA ILE A 263 7.14 -25.27 23.36
C ILE A 263 8.19 -24.19 23.66
N TYR A 264 7.77 -22.93 23.71
CA TYR A 264 8.66 -21.78 23.86
C TYR A 264 8.82 -21.31 25.31
N ASP A 265 7.76 -21.44 26.13
CA ASP A 265 7.77 -21.12 27.55
C ASP A 265 8.19 -22.36 28.34
N ILE A 266 9.50 -22.49 28.55
CA ILE A 266 10.07 -23.60 29.28
C ILE A 266 10.03 -23.28 30.78
N PRO A 267 9.43 -24.15 31.63
CA PRO A 267 9.42 -23.98 33.07
C PRO A 267 10.84 -23.82 33.65
N TRP A 268 10.99 -22.98 34.67
CA TRP A 268 12.30 -22.70 35.28
C TRP A 268 13.01 -23.97 35.79
N ASP A 269 12.23 -24.92 36.33
CA ASP A 269 12.71 -26.19 36.86
C ASP A 269 13.14 -27.20 35.78
N TYR A 270 12.91 -26.92 34.49
CA TYR A 270 13.47 -27.70 33.38
C TYR A 270 14.99 -27.81 33.46
N PHE A 271 15.66 -26.76 33.94
CA PHE A 271 17.12 -26.72 34.10
C PHE A 271 17.58 -27.25 35.47
N GLY A 272 16.67 -27.75 36.30
CA GLY A 272 16.94 -28.18 37.67
C GLY A 272 16.78 -27.06 38.71
N SER A 273 17.12 -27.36 39.97
CA SER A 273 16.93 -26.43 41.10
C SER A 273 17.76 -25.15 40.98
N GLU A 274 18.88 -25.21 40.26
CA GLU A 274 19.82 -24.08 40.10
C GLU A 274 19.50 -23.19 38.88
N GLY A 275 18.46 -23.53 38.11
CA GLY A 275 18.06 -22.80 36.91
C GLY A 275 19.05 -22.93 35.74
N VAL A 276 19.03 -21.95 34.84
CA VAL A 276 19.84 -21.97 33.60
C VAL A 276 21.34 -22.07 33.93
N PRO A 277 22.07 -23.08 33.41
CA PRO A 277 23.47 -23.31 33.74
C PRO A 277 24.36 -22.08 33.51
N ARG A 278 25.32 -21.89 34.42
CA ARG A 278 26.15 -20.66 34.45
C ARG A 278 27.36 -20.71 33.52
N ASP A 279 27.78 -21.89 33.15
CA ASP A 279 28.88 -22.16 32.22
C ASP A 279 28.46 -21.98 30.75
N TRP A 280 27.17 -21.81 30.48
CA TRP A 280 26.64 -21.47 29.15
C TRP A 280 27.06 -20.07 28.71
N THR A 281 27.13 -19.85 27.40
CA THR A 281 27.47 -18.53 26.86
C THR A 281 26.34 -17.55 27.16
N ARG A 282 26.65 -16.38 27.71
CA ARG A 282 25.64 -15.37 28.06
C ARG A 282 25.79 -14.11 27.22
N ILE A 283 24.66 -13.63 26.72
CA ILE A 283 24.55 -12.40 25.94
C ILE A 283 23.50 -11.52 26.60
N GLU A 284 23.79 -10.23 26.65
CA GLU A 284 22.84 -9.20 27.06
C GLU A 284 22.54 -8.33 25.85
N ALA A 285 21.27 -8.25 25.46
CA ALA A 285 20.81 -7.38 24.39
C ALA A 285 20.09 -6.18 25.00
N ILE A 286 20.52 -4.97 24.67
CA ILE A 286 19.95 -3.73 25.19
C ILE A 286 19.31 -2.97 24.04
N ASP A 287 18.01 -2.69 24.15
CA ASP A 287 17.27 -1.77 23.29
C ASP A 287 16.99 -0.48 24.07
N TYR A 288 17.81 0.53 23.80
CA TYR A 288 17.78 1.81 24.51
C TYR A 288 16.88 2.82 23.80
N HIS A 289 16.04 3.53 24.57
CA HIS A 289 15.28 4.67 24.07
C HIS A 289 15.25 5.83 25.10
N PRO A 290 15.40 7.10 24.69
CA PRO A 290 15.49 8.24 25.63
C PRO A 290 14.17 8.66 26.29
N VAL A 291 13.04 8.11 25.84
CA VAL A 291 11.67 8.52 26.28
C VAL A 291 10.78 7.32 26.61
N LYS A 292 11.16 6.11 26.17
CA LYS A 292 10.35 4.90 26.33
C LYS A 292 11.11 3.95 27.24
N GLU A 293 10.38 2.98 27.79
CA GLU A 293 10.96 1.93 28.62
C GLU A 293 12.12 1.26 27.88
N ILE A 294 13.21 1.08 28.61
CA ILE A 294 14.41 0.40 28.11
C ILE A 294 14.18 -1.09 28.28
N ALA A 295 14.44 -1.84 27.22
CA ALA A 295 14.37 -3.29 27.24
C ALA A 295 15.78 -3.89 27.31
N VAL A 296 16.02 -4.78 28.27
CA VAL A 296 17.22 -5.60 28.33
C VAL A 296 16.82 -7.05 28.38
N SER A 297 17.34 -7.86 27.47
CA SER A 297 17.15 -9.32 27.48
C SER A 297 18.41 -10.02 27.93
N PHE A 298 18.27 -10.92 28.90
CA PHE A 298 19.35 -11.79 29.35
C PHE A 298 19.21 -13.16 28.71
N ILE A 299 20.20 -13.52 27.90
CA ILE A 299 20.16 -14.69 27.03
C ILE A 299 21.29 -15.65 27.39
N ALA A 300 20.97 -16.94 27.48
CA ALA A 300 21.94 -18.02 27.59
C ALA A 300 21.91 -18.89 26.33
N ILE A 301 23.07 -19.35 25.88
CA ILE A 301 23.22 -20.24 24.73
C ILE A 301 23.84 -21.54 25.22
N ASP A 302 23.13 -22.64 25.02
CA ASP A 302 23.58 -23.97 25.43
C ASP A 302 24.72 -24.50 24.52
N PRO A 303 25.36 -25.63 24.89
CA PRO A 303 26.42 -26.24 24.07
C PRO A 303 25.97 -26.70 22.66
N TYR A 304 24.66 -26.78 22.41
CA TYR A 304 24.08 -27.17 21.13
C TYR A 304 23.66 -25.96 20.28
N GLY A 305 23.81 -24.74 20.80
CA GLY A 305 23.47 -23.51 20.11
C GLY A 305 22.01 -23.10 20.24
N VAL A 306 21.27 -23.62 21.21
CA VAL A 306 19.89 -23.21 21.54
C VAL A 306 19.93 -21.99 22.45
N TRP A 307 19.10 -20.99 22.14
CA TRP A 307 19.07 -19.69 22.81
C TRP A 307 17.88 -19.63 23.77
N TYR A 308 18.14 -19.22 25.01
CA TYR A 308 17.15 -19.11 26.08
C TYR A 308 17.18 -17.70 26.67
N THR A 309 16.09 -16.95 26.54
CA THR A 309 15.90 -15.72 27.31
C THR A 309 15.40 -16.10 28.70
N TYR A 310 16.19 -15.80 29.73
CA TYR A 310 15.92 -16.27 31.10
C TYR A 310 15.56 -15.15 32.08
N ASP A 311 15.79 -13.89 31.71
CA ASP A 311 15.38 -12.73 32.47
C ASP A 311 15.25 -11.52 31.54
N GLU A 312 14.51 -10.51 31.98
CA GLU A 312 14.32 -9.26 31.27
C GLU A 312 14.25 -8.06 32.23
N ILE A 313 14.65 -6.90 31.71
CA ILE A 313 14.37 -5.59 32.30
C ILE A 313 13.47 -4.86 31.31
N TRP A 314 12.36 -4.33 31.80
CA TRP A 314 11.45 -3.51 31.00
C TRP A 314 10.95 -2.34 31.84
N GLN A 315 11.70 -1.24 31.87
CA GLN A 315 11.33 -0.04 32.64
C GLN A 315 12.09 1.21 32.19
N ASN A 316 11.62 2.38 32.63
CA ASN A 316 12.38 3.62 32.53
C ASN A 316 13.39 3.76 33.68
N PHE A 317 14.47 4.49 33.42
CA PHE A 317 15.49 4.81 34.41
C PHE A 317 15.74 6.31 34.42
N ASP A 318 15.93 6.87 35.62
CA ASP A 318 16.20 8.30 35.80
C ASP A 318 17.64 8.67 35.37
N SER A 319 18.55 7.69 35.40
CA SER A 319 19.94 7.84 34.97
C SER A 319 20.49 6.59 34.27
N TYR A 320 21.63 6.73 33.58
CA TYR A 320 22.34 5.61 32.97
C TYR A 320 22.99 4.71 34.03
N GLU A 321 23.38 5.30 35.15
CA GLU A 321 23.97 4.63 36.29
C GLU A 321 22.96 3.64 36.89
N ASP A 322 21.70 4.04 37.06
CA ASP A 322 20.65 3.16 37.59
C ASP A 322 20.38 1.95 36.68
N LEU A 323 20.42 2.16 35.35
CA LEU A 323 20.31 1.07 34.38
C LEU A 323 21.50 0.10 34.50
N CYS A 324 22.72 0.63 34.56
CA CYS A 324 23.93 -0.17 34.71
C CYS A 324 23.90 -1.00 36.00
N ASP A 325 23.51 -0.38 37.11
CA ASP A 325 23.42 -1.04 38.41
C ASP A 325 22.38 -2.16 38.40
N MET A 326 21.23 -1.94 37.77
CA MET A 326 20.20 -2.96 37.61
C MET A 326 20.69 -4.14 36.76
N ILE A 327 21.38 -3.87 35.64
CA ILE A 327 21.96 -4.92 34.81
C ILE A 327 22.98 -5.75 35.62
N LEU A 328 23.86 -5.08 36.37
CA LEU A 328 24.84 -5.76 37.22
C LEU A 328 24.18 -6.55 38.35
N GLN A 329 23.12 -6.01 38.96
CA GLN A 329 22.35 -6.70 39.99
C GLN A 329 21.70 -7.97 39.42
N LYS A 330 21.07 -7.89 38.24
CA LYS A 330 20.44 -9.03 37.56
C LYS A 330 21.46 -10.08 37.13
N ARG A 331 22.61 -9.65 36.61
CA ARG A 331 23.75 -10.51 36.28
C ARG A 331 24.26 -11.29 37.50
N ASN A 332 24.30 -10.65 38.67
CA ASN A 332 24.78 -11.25 39.92
C ASN A 332 23.67 -11.92 40.76
N GLY A 333 22.41 -11.63 40.46
CA GLY A 333 21.24 -11.87 41.31
C GLY A 333 20.43 -13.11 40.96
N VAL A 334 20.78 -13.82 39.88
CA VAL A 334 20.32 -15.21 39.67
C VAL A 334 21.02 -16.07 40.73
N LYS A 335 20.48 -16.07 41.96
CA LYS A 335 20.95 -16.95 43.06
C LYS A 335 20.76 -18.43 42.66
N PRO A 336 21.61 -19.34 43.15
CA PRO A 336 21.41 -20.78 43.00
C PRO A 336 20.08 -21.24 43.57
#